data_AF-C0JBC7-F1
#
_entry.id   AF-C0JBC7-F1
#
_cell.length_a   1.000
_cell.length_b   1.000
_cell.length_c   1.000
_cell.angle_alpha   90.00
_cell.angle_beta   90.00
_cell.angle_gamma   90.00
#
_symmetry.space_group_name_H-M   'P 1'
#
loop_
_entity.id
_entity.type
_entity.pdbx_description
1 polymer ?
#
loop_
_entity_poly.entity_id
_entity_poly.type
_entity_poly.pdbx_seq_one_letter_code
_entity_poly.pdbx_strand_id
1 'polypeptide(L)'
;MKVETRQRIERQIARKAAKDLIAAGYKVAVFDGEEIALEASTDVRAIMAAMFSTDEDYLFAMTPGEDGKMKRAGWVRFIYGNMGFDVINDYTTNLEGALAETNALADQLETRHG
;
A
#
# COMPACT_ATOMS: atom_id res chain seq x y z
N MET A 1 -18.96 7.54 9.18
CA MET A 1 -17.70 7.78 9.95
C MET A 1 -17.20 9.22 9.73
N LYS A 2 -16.52 9.85 10.71
CA LYS A 2 -15.90 11.19 10.53
C LYS A 2 -14.71 11.12 9.56
N VAL A 3 -14.47 12.18 8.78
CA VAL A 3 -13.38 12.26 7.78
C VAL A 3 -12.01 11.96 8.39
N GLU A 4 -11.69 12.57 9.54
CA GLU A 4 -10.43 12.34 10.25
C GLU A 4 -10.23 10.87 10.65
N THR A 5 -11.30 10.20 11.09
CA THR A 5 -11.27 8.77 11.43
C THR A 5 -11.02 7.93 10.18
N ARG A 6 -11.71 8.25 9.07
CA ARG A 6 -11.53 7.56 7.79
C ARG A 6 -10.08 7.66 7.31
N GLN A 7 -9.55 8.88 7.21
CA GLN A 7 -8.17 9.13 6.78
C GLN A 7 -7.14 8.44 7.68
N ARG A 8 -7.41 8.38 8.99
CA ARG A 8 -6.55 7.64 9.92
C ARG A 8 -6.59 6.13 9.69
N ILE A 9 -7.72 5.56 9.30
CA ILE A 9 -7.85 4.12 8.95
C ILE A 9 -7.13 3.85 7.62
N GLU A 10 -7.37 4.66 6.59
CA GLU A 10 -6.70 4.55 5.28
C GLU A 10 -5.18 4.55 5.44
N ARG A 11 -4.64 5.52 6.20
CA ARG A 11 -3.20 5.62 6.49
C ARG A 11 -2.65 4.46 7.34
N GLN A 12 -3.47 3.83 8.17
CA GLN A 12 -3.05 2.67 8.96
C GLN A 12 -2.88 1.44 8.06
N ILE A 13 -3.85 1.19 7.18
CA ILE A 13 -3.83 0.05 6.26
C ILE A 13 -2.72 0.22 5.23
N ALA A 14 -2.60 1.38 4.58
CA ALA A 14 -1.51 1.67 3.64
C ALA A 14 -0.12 1.49 4.28
N ARG A 15 0.05 1.96 5.53
CA ARG A 15 1.30 1.76 6.27
C ARG A 15 1.57 0.29 6.58
N LYS A 16 0.53 -0.50 6.88
CA LYS A 16 0.68 -1.94 7.12
C LYS A 16 1.09 -2.65 5.84
N ALA A 17 0.44 -2.33 4.71
CA ALA A 17 0.79 -2.87 3.39
C ALA A 17 2.26 -2.62 3.05
N ALA A 18 2.75 -1.37 3.20
CA ALA A 18 4.15 -1.04 2.95
C ALA A 18 5.12 -1.86 3.82
N LYS A 19 4.81 -2.00 5.13
CA LYS A 19 5.63 -2.80 6.05
C LYS A 19 5.63 -4.28 5.69
N ASP A 20 4.49 -4.80 5.30
CA ASP A 20 4.32 -6.22 4.99
C ASP A 20 5.04 -6.60 3.69
N LEU A 21 4.97 -5.75 2.68
CA LEU A 21 5.76 -5.90 1.46
C LEU A 21 7.27 -5.88 1.76
N ILE A 22 7.73 -4.95 2.61
CA ILE A 22 9.14 -4.89 3.02
C ILE A 22 9.54 -6.15 3.80
N ALA A 23 8.70 -6.62 4.72
CA ALA A 23 8.95 -7.84 5.49
C ALA A 23 9.00 -9.09 4.61
N ALA A 24 8.24 -9.11 3.51
CA ALA A 24 8.29 -10.16 2.49
C ALA A 24 9.50 -10.06 1.55
N GLY A 25 10.38 -9.06 1.73
CA GLY A 25 11.63 -8.90 0.99
C GLY A 25 11.54 -8.00 -0.25
N TYR A 26 10.41 -7.33 -0.46
CA TYR A 26 10.26 -6.36 -1.55
C TYR A 26 10.85 -5.01 -1.15
N LYS A 27 11.37 -4.28 -2.14
CA LYS A 27 11.38 -2.82 -2.07
C LYS A 27 10.04 -2.30 -2.57
N VAL A 28 9.67 -1.10 -2.17
CA VAL A 28 8.38 -0.50 -2.52
C VAL A 28 8.61 0.80 -3.27
N ALA A 29 8.05 0.91 -4.48
CA ALA A 29 7.92 2.17 -5.20
C ALA A 29 6.48 2.68 -5.10
N VAL A 30 6.29 3.99 -5.17
CA VAL A 30 4.97 4.65 -5.14
C VAL A 30 4.69 5.27 -6.50
N PHE A 31 3.54 4.93 -7.06
CA PHE A 31 2.99 5.56 -8.26
C PHE A 31 1.66 6.22 -7.88
N ASP A 32 1.52 7.52 -8.10
CA ASP A 32 0.40 8.33 -7.58
C ASP A 32 -0.81 8.42 -8.54
N GLY A 33 -0.84 7.54 -9.54
CA GLY A 33 -1.82 7.56 -10.63
C GLY A 33 -1.32 8.28 -11.87
N GLU A 34 -0.29 9.12 -11.75
CA GLU A 34 0.28 9.90 -12.85
C GLU A 34 1.76 9.59 -13.06
N GLU A 35 2.57 9.61 -12.00
CA GLU A 35 4.01 9.41 -12.05
C GLU A 35 4.57 8.60 -10.87
N ILE A 36 5.85 8.23 -10.96
CA ILE A 36 6.57 7.58 -9.85
C ILE A 36 6.97 8.66 -8.85
N ALA A 37 6.17 8.84 -7.80
CA ALA A 37 6.43 9.76 -6.71
C ALA A 37 7.60 9.31 -5.81
N LEU A 38 7.88 7.99 -5.76
CA LEU A 38 9.01 7.43 -5.03
C LEU A 38 9.53 6.15 -5.69
N GLU A 39 10.83 6.13 -5.97
CA GLU A 39 11.54 4.94 -6.44
C GLU A 39 11.69 3.86 -5.36
N ALA A 40 12.04 2.63 -5.77
CA ALA A 40 12.12 1.46 -4.90
C ALA A 40 12.87 1.69 -3.56
N SER A 41 12.12 1.76 -2.46
CA SER A 41 12.58 2.09 -1.11
C SER A 41 12.18 1.03 -0.07
N THR A 42 12.87 1.02 1.07
CA THR A 42 12.48 0.27 2.29
C THR A 42 12.18 1.22 3.45
N ASP A 43 12.22 2.53 3.22
CA ASP A 43 11.86 3.52 4.23
C ASP A 43 10.34 3.75 4.21
N VAL A 44 9.67 3.14 5.18
CA VAL A 44 8.21 3.28 5.38
C VAL A 44 7.81 4.74 5.55
N ARG A 45 8.64 5.60 6.12
CA ARG A 45 8.31 7.03 6.28
C ARG A 45 8.31 7.73 4.94
N ALA A 46 9.30 7.48 4.09
CA ALA A 46 9.36 8.02 2.74
C ALA A 46 8.19 7.52 1.89
N ILE A 47 7.88 6.22 1.94
CA ILE A 47 6.74 5.62 1.22
C ILE A 47 5.44 6.31 1.64
N MET A 48 5.18 6.42 2.94
CA MET A 48 3.95 7.06 3.44
C MET A 48 3.89 8.57 3.20
N ALA A 49 5.03 9.23 2.94
CA ALA A 49 5.08 10.64 2.59
C ALA A 49 4.82 10.90 1.10
N ALA A 50 5.13 9.92 0.25
CA ALA A 50 4.88 9.97 -1.19
C ALA A 50 3.44 9.56 -1.56
N MET A 51 2.76 8.80 -0.70
CA MET A 51 1.34 8.47 -0.87
C MET A 51 0.42 9.62 -0.41
N PHE A 52 -0.85 9.54 -0.78
CA PHE A 52 -1.94 10.47 -0.43
C PHE A 52 -1.76 11.88 -1.02
N SER A 53 -1.03 12.00 -2.14
CA SER A 53 -0.95 13.24 -2.94
C SER A 53 -2.17 13.39 -3.87
N THR A 54 -2.75 12.27 -4.28
CA THR A 54 -3.95 12.15 -5.12
C THR A 54 -5.01 11.28 -4.42
N ASP A 55 -6.13 11.01 -5.10
CA ASP A 55 -7.20 10.14 -4.58
C ASP A 55 -6.93 8.63 -4.84
N GLU A 56 -5.84 8.29 -5.53
CA GLU A 56 -5.44 6.91 -5.85
C GLU A 56 -3.91 6.76 -5.82
N ASP A 57 -3.42 5.69 -5.19
CA ASP A 57 -2.00 5.33 -5.27
C ASP A 57 -1.82 3.85 -5.64
N TYR A 58 -0.63 3.53 -6.12
CA TYR A 58 -0.14 2.17 -6.20
C TYR A 58 1.15 2.02 -5.41
N LEU A 59 1.21 0.96 -4.61
CA LEU A 59 2.49 0.42 -4.15
C LEU A 59 2.95 -0.66 -5.11
N PHE A 60 4.09 -0.44 -5.76
CA PHE A 60 4.73 -1.45 -6.58
C PHE A 60 5.71 -2.27 -5.74
N ALA A 61 5.50 -3.59 -5.72
CA ALA A 61 6.42 -4.53 -5.11
C ALA A 61 7.59 -4.76 -6.07
N MET A 62 8.79 -4.33 -5.68
CA MET A 62 9.97 -4.30 -6.51
C MET A 62 10.99 -5.35 -6.07
N THR A 63 11.52 -6.09 -7.05
CA THR A 63 12.57 -7.11 -6.86
C THR A 63 13.74 -6.82 -7.81
N PRO A 64 14.98 -7.18 -7.46
CA PRO A 64 16.10 -7.08 -8.40
C PRO A 64 15.89 -8.07 -9.55
N GLY A 65 15.97 -7.57 -10.79
CA GLY A 65 16.07 -8.40 -11.98
C GLY A 65 17.48 -8.94 -12.20
N GLU A 66 17.63 -9.85 -13.15
CA GLU A 66 18.92 -10.44 -13.54
C GLU A 66 19.96 -9.38 -13.99
N ASP A 67 19.49 -8.25 -14.52
CA ASP A 67 20.31 -7.11 -14.93
C ASP A 67 20.66 -6.16 -13.78
N GLY A 68 20.35 -6.55 -12.53
CA GLY A 68 20.57 -5.75 -11.32
C GLY A 68 19.63 -4.55 -11.16
N LYS A 69 18.73 -4.32 -12.12
CA LYS A 69 17.73 -3.24 -12.06
C LYS A 69 16.49 -3.71 -11.31
N MET A 70 15.84 -2.79 -10.59
CA MET A 70 14.58 -3.10 -9.93
C MET A 70 13.48 -3.33 -10.98
N LYS A 71 12.74 -4.42 -10.83
CA LYS A 71 11.59 -4.79 -11.66
C LYS A 71 10.35 -4.97 -10.79
N ARG A 72 9.21 -4.55 -11.31
CA ARG A 72 7.92 -4.72 -10.64
C ARG A 72 7.49 -6.19 -10.68
N ALA A 73 7.43 -6.80 -9.50
CA ALA A 73 6.93 -8.17 -9.30
C ALA A 73 5.42 -8.20 -9.03
N GLY A 74 4.84 -7.08 -8.58
CA GLY A 74 3.42 -6.96 -8.27
C GLY A 74 3.02 -5.53 -7.94
N TRP A 75 1.73 -5.31 -7.72
CA TRP A 75 1.20 -4.00 -7.33
C TRP A 75 0.02 -4.15 -6.35
N VAL A 76 -0.17 -3.11 -5.53
CA VAL A 76 -1.32 -2.93 -4.65
C VAL A 76 -1.94 -1.58 -4.96
N ARG A 77 -3.23 -1.54 -5.29
CA ARG A 77 -3.96 -0.32 -5.64
C ARG A 77 -4.76 0.18 -4.44
N PHE A 78 -4.62 1.47 -4.16
CA PHE A 78 -5.30 2.16 -3.08
C PHE A 78 -6.26 3.20 -3.66
N ILE A 79 -7.51 3.22 -3.18
CA ILE A 79 -8.49 4.26 -3.52
C ILE A 79 -8.93 4.92 -2.21
N TYR A 80 -8.72 6.23 -2.11
CA TYR A 80 -9.06 6.99 -0.91
C TYR A 80 -10.46 7.58 -0.99
N GLY A 81 -11.04 7.89 0.17
CA GLY A 81 -12.28 8.65 0.21
C GLY A 81 -13.55 7.82 0.37
N ASN A 82 -13.45 6.49 0.38
CA ASN A 82 -14.60 5.59 0.54
C ASN A 82 -14.95 5.37 2.02
N MET A 83 -14.99 4.12 2.48
CA MET A 83 -15.29 3.75 3.87
C MET A 83 -14.02 3.62 4.73
N GLY A 84 -12.85 3.75 4.12
CA GLY A 84 -11.55 3.82 4.77
C GLY A 84 -10.92 2.46 5.04
N PHE A 85 -11.70 1.47 5.44
CA PHE A 85 -11.24 0.07 5.57
C PHE A 85 -11.15 -0.64 4.21
N ASP A 86 -11.90 -0.19 3.22
CA ASP A 86 -11.91 -0.64 1.82
C ASP A 86 -10.85 0.07 0.95
N VAL A 87 -9.82 0.63 1.58
CA VAL A 87 -8.81 1.45 0.89
C VAL A 87 -7.97 0.64 -0.09
N ILE A 88 -7.70 -0.65 0.20
CA ILE A 88 -7.07 -1.55 -0.76
C ILE A 88 -8.17 -2.02 -1.72
N ASN A 89 -8.12 -1.54 -2.95
CA ASN A 89 -9.12 -1.87 -3.96
C ASN A 89 -8.84 -3.22 -4.64
N ASP A 90 -7.57 -3.45 -4.99
CA ASP A 90 -7.12 -4.68 -5.65
C ASP A 90 -5.60 -4.82 -5.53
N TYR A 91 -5.09 -6.02 -5.76
CA TYR A 91 -3.65 -6.27 -5.85
C TYR A 91 -3.35 -7.54 -6.65
N THR A 92 -2.14 -7.64 -7.18
CA THR A 92 -1.68 -8.87 -7.86
C THR A 92 -1.63 -10.04 -6.90
N THR A 93 -2.25 -11.17 -7.26
CA THR A 93 -2.47 -12.35 -6.40
C THR A 93 -1.20 -12.96 -5.81
N ASN A 94 -0.04 -12.78 -6.43
CA ASN A 94 1.24 -13.21 -5.86
C ASN A 94 1.61 -12.48 -4.55
N LEU A 95 0.90 -11.41 -4.19
CA LEU A 95 1.07 -10.67 -2.95
C LEU A 95 0.11 -11.11 -1.83
N GLU A 96 -0.83 -12.04 -2.07
CA GLU A 96 -1.80 -12.50 -1.06
C GLU A 96 -1.13 -12.93 0.24
N GLY A 97 -0.08 -13.75 0.15
CA GLY A 97 0.67 -14.20 1.33
C GLY A 97 1.38 -13.07 2.07
N ALA A 98 1.91 -12.08 1.34
CA ALA A 98 2.55 -10.92 1.95
C ALA A 98 1.52 -10.01 2.63
N LEU A 99 0.34 -9.83 2.03
CA LEU A 99 -0.69 -8.89 2.49
C LEU A 99 -1.71 -9.50 3.44
N ALA A 100 -1.59 -10.78 3.82
CA ALA A 100 -2.54 -11.46 4.70
C ALA A 100 -2.80 -10.68 6.00
N GLU A 101 -1.76 -10.19 6.67
CA GLU A 101 -1.87 -9.41 7.90
C GLU A 101 -2.40 -7.99 7.67
N THR A 102 -2.22 -7.44 6.47
CA THR A 102 -2.82 -6.16 6.07
C THR A 102 -4.33 -6.31 5.86
N ASN A 103 -4.76 -7.37 5.17
CA ASN A 103 -6.18 -7.67 4.96
C ASN A 103 -6.88 -7.96 6.30
N ALA A 104 -6.26 -8.76 7.17
CA ALA A 104 -6.79 -9.01 8.50
C ALA A 104 -6.92 -7.72 9.33
N LEU A 105 -6.00 -6.75 9.18
CA LEU A 105 -6.14 -5.44 9.82
C LEU A 105 -7.32 -4.65 9.25
N ALA A 106 -7.54 -4.67 7.94
CA ALA A 106 -8.68 -4.01 7.30
C ALA A 106 -10.01 -4.58 7.84
N ASP A 107 -10.16 -5.91 7.88
CA ASP A 107 -11.34 -6.61 8.42
C ASP A 107 -11.60 -6.27 9.90
N GLN A 108 -10.54 -6.21 10.71
CA GLN A 108 -10.65 -5.82 12.13
C GLN A 108 -11.09 -4.37 12.29
N LEU A 109 -10.62 -3.46 11.43
CA LEU A 109 -11.00 -2.05 11.46
C LEU A 109 -12.44 -1.85 10.96
N GLU A 110 -12.87 -2.59 9.94
CA GLU A 110 -14.27 -2.65 9.51
C GLU A 110 -15.17 -3.13 10.65
N THR A 111 -14.86 -4.28 11.28
CA THR A 111 -15.65 -4.81 12.39
C THR A 111 -15.77 -3.81 13.56
N ARG A 112 -14.73 -2.99 13.80
CA ARG A 112 -14.69 -2.02 14.90
C ARG A 112 -15.39 -0.70 14.58
N HIS A 113 -15.43 -0.30 13.31
CA HIS A 113 -15.81 1.07 12.90
C HIS A 113 -16.89 1.15 11.82
N GLY A 114 -17.29 0.02 11.24
CA GLY A 114 -18.38 -0.14 10.28
C GLY A 114 -19.76 0.05 10.89
#